data_AF-A0A534QZD4-F1
#
_entry.id   AF-A0A534QZD4-F1
#
_cell.length_a   1.000
_cell.length_b   1.000
_cell.length_c   1.000
_cell.angle_alpha   90.00
_cell.angle_beta   90.00
_cell.angle_gamma   90.00
#
_symmetry.space_group_name_H-M   'P 1'
#
loop_
_entity.id
_entity.type
_entity.pdbx_description
1 polymer ?
#
loop_
_entity_poly.entity_id
_entity_poly.type
_entity_poly.pdbx_seq_one_letter_code
_entity_poly.pdbx_strand_id
1 'polypeptide(L)'
;MRFLVSALIGCALVLTGARVAGAACGDRPGDPGAVAATRAAADAGCDCATAARHGAYVDCAAGVANEAVRTGQLRRGCRAAVVRCAARSTCGVPGAVACCFEPGGAAAGLFKCAIRSSAARCTPFPNRSACVSDRPSCCDARTSGTCTPVTTSTTLPHPACTDD
;
A
#
# COMPACT_ATOMS: atom_id res chain seq x y z
N MET A 1 33.83 53.62 -31.75
CA MET A 1 34.53 53.16 -30.53
C MET A 1 33.53 52.39 -29.69
N ARG A 2 33.42 51.08 -30.00
CA ARG A 2 32.31 50.17 -29.64
C ARG A 2 32.87 48.99 -28.83
N PHE A 3 33.63 49.22 -27.75
CA PHE A 3 34.31 48.10 -27.07
C PHE A 3 34.55 48.31 -25.57
N LEU A 4 33.66 48.99 -24.81
CA LEU A 4 33.84 49.14 -23.36
C LEU A 4 32.53 49.09 -22.54
N VAL A 5 31.53 48.30 -22.94
CA VAL A 5 30.28 48.13 -22.14
C VAL A 5 29.98 46.67 -21.80
N SER A 6 30.77 45.70 -22.27
CA SER A 6 30.46 44.28 -22.15
C SER A 6 31.06 43.56 -20.92
N ALA A 7 31.64 44.28 -19.95
CA ALA A 7 32.45 43.68 -18.89
C ALA A 7 31.86 43.73 -17.46
N LEU A 8 30.55 43.97 -17.28
CA LEU A 8 29.94 44.06 -15.94
C LEU A 8 28.71 43.15 -15.71
N ILE A 9 28.49 42.13 -16.54
CA ILE A 9 27.38 41.17 -16.35
C ILE A 9 27.95 39.75 -16.20
N GLY A 10 28.92 39.63 -15.30
CA GLY A 10 29.61 38.38 -14.96
C GLY A 10 29.28 37.92 -13.53
N CYS A 11 28.02 37.98 -13.12
CA CYS A 11 27.56 37.37 -11.88
C CYS A 11 26.10 36.96 -12.01
N ALA A 12 25.80 36.20 -13.07
CA ALA A 12 24.57 35.42 -13.13
C ALA A 12 24.71 34.30 -12.10
N LEU A 13 24.33 34.62 -10.86
CA LEU A 13 24.09 33.66 -9.79
C LEU A 13 22.97 32.74 -10.28
N VAL A 14 23.35 31.65 -10.95
CA VAL A 14 22.42 30.57 -11.31
C VAL A 14 22.04 29.92 -9.98
N LEU A 15 21.02 30.47 -9.33
CA LEU A 15 20.23 29.81 -8.31
C LEU A 15 19.55 28.63 -9.00
N THR A 16 20.29 27.54 -9.16
CA THR A 16 19.71 26.23 -9.34
C THR A 16 18.90 25.96 -8.08
N GLY A 17 17.60 26.29 -8.15
CA GLY A 17 16.62 25.80 -7.21
C GLY A 17 16.59 24.28 -7.33
N ALA A 18 17.50 23.61 -6.62
CA ALA A 18 17.37 22.21 -6.33
C ALA A 18 16.03 22.08 -5.61
N ARG A 19 15.00 21.64 -6.34
CA ARG A 19 13.78 21.14 -5.74
C ARG A 19 14.26 20.03 -4.81
N VAL A 20 14.29 20.30 -3.50
CA VAL A 20 14.51 19.24 -2.52
C VAL A 20 13.31 18.32 -2.70
N ALA A 21 13.50 17.29 -3.53
CA ALA A 21 12.55 16.20 -3.64
C ALA A 21 12.47 15.60 -2.25
N GLY A 22 11.36 15.86 -1.56
CA GLY A 22 11.15 15.29 -0.24
C GLY A 22 11.18 13.77 -0.38
N ALA A 23 12.07 13.12 0.37
CA ALA A 23 12.19 11.66 0.37
C ALA A 23 10.79 11.02 0.51
N ALA A 24 10.46 10.09 -0.38
CA ALA A 24 9.25 9.30 -0.29
C ALA A 24 9.25 8.45 0.99
N CYS A 25 8.10 7.87 1.30
CA CYS A 25 8.05 6.86 2.34
C CYS A 25 8.74 5.59 1.84
N GLY A 26 9.71 5.08 2.60
CA GLY A 26 10.52 3.92 2.24
C GLY A 26 11.96 4.29 1.86
N ASP A 27 12.21 5.57 1.54
CA ASP A 27 13.56 6.05 1.21
C ASP A 27 14.49 6.09 2.44
N ARG A 28 13.93 6.08 3.65
CA ARG A 28 14.71 6.01 4.90
C ARG A 28 14.62 4.61 5.51
N PRO A 29 15.74 4.06 6.03
CA PRO A 29 15.77 2.71 6.61
C PRO A 29 14.72 2.46 7.70
N GLY A 30 14.32 3.48 8.46
CA GLY A 30 13.32 3.37 9.53
C GLY A 30 11.86 3.43 9.07
N ASP A 31 11.59 3.85 7.83
CA ASP A 31 10.22 4.05 7.35
C ASP A 31 9.37 2.76 7.34
N PRO A 32 9.87 1.61 6.85
CA PRO A 32 9.09 0.37 6.85
C PRO A 32 8.70 -0.07 8.27
N GLY A 33 9.64 0.01 9.21
CA GLY A 33 9.41 -0.32 10.62
C GLY A 33 8.39 0.61 11.27
N ALA A 34 8.49 1.92 11.03
CA ALA A 34 7.55 2.91 11.55
C ALA A 34 6.14 2.70 10.99
N VAL A 35 6.01 2.40 9.69
CA VAL A 35 4.72 2.07 9.07
C VAL A 35 4.14 0.79 9.70
N ALA A 36 4.93 -0.27 9.82
CA ALA A 36 4.50 -1.53 10.42
C ALA A 36 4.04 -1.36 11.88
N ALA A 37 4.82 -0.64 12.69
CA ALA A 37 4.47 -0.35 14.08
C ALA A 37 3.18 0.47 14.20
N THR A 38 3.02 1.49 13.36
CA THR A 38 1.79 2.31 13.36
C THR A 38 0.57 1.50 12.93
N ARG A 39 0.72 0.58 11.96
CA ARG A 39 -0.36 -0.32 11.55
C ARG A 39 -0.74 -1.28 12.68
N ALA A 40 0.24 -1.88 13.35
CA ALA A 40 -0.03 -2.72 14.53
C ALA A 40 -0.74 -1.95 15.65
N ALA A 41 -0.38 -0.69 15.88
CA ALA A 41 -1.08 0.19 16.83
C ALA A 41 -2.53 0.48 16.39
N ALA A 42 -2.77 0.67 15.10
CA ALA A 42 -4.13 0.81 14.56
C ALA A 42 -4.94 -0.48 14.72
N ASP A 43 -4.35 -1.64 14.47
CA ASP A 43 -5.03 -2.93 14.65
C ASP A 43 -5.37 -3.22 16.13
N ALA A 44 -4.54 -2.73 17.06
CA ALA A 44 -4.81 -2.83 18.49
C ALA A 44 -5.84 -1.81 19.01
N GLY A 45 -5.87 -0.61 18.42
CA GLY A 45 -6.70 0.51 18.90
C GLY A 45 -8.01 0.72 18.15
N CYS A 46 -8.16 0.18 16.94
CA CYS A 46 -9.33 0.33 16.10
C CYS A 46 -10.05 -1.01 15.96
N ASP A 47 -11.29 -1.08 16.43
CA ASP A 47 -12.07 -2.32 16.38
C ASP A 47 -12.45 -2.68 14.93
N CYS A 48 -11.71 -3.61 14.34
CA CYS A 48 -11.94 -4.10 12.98
C CYS A 48 -13.21 -4.95 12.87
N ALA A 49 -13.54 -5.73 13.91
CA ALA A 49 -14.59 -6.74 13.90
C ALA A 49 -15.97 -6.14 14.13
N THR A 50 -16.08 -5.11 14.97
CA THR A 50 -17.36 -4.47 15.31
C THR A 50 -17.55 -3.10 14.66
N ALA A 51 -16.57 -2.62 13.88
CA ALA A 51 -16.72 -1.35 13.15
C ALA A 51 -18.03 -1.34 12.35
N ALA A 52 -18.96 -0.47 12.75
CA ALA A 52 -20.28 -0.37 12.13
C ALA A 52 -20.23 0.04 10.65
N ARG A 53 -19.15 0.71 10.24
CA ARG A 53 -18.88 1.13 8.86
C ARG A 53 -17.37 1.11 8.59
N HIS A 54 -16.97 0.68 7.39
CA HIS A 54 -15.58 0.71 6.93
C HIS A 54 -14.91 2.07 7.12
N GLY A 55 -15.63 3.16 6.81
CA GLY A 55 -15.11 4.51 6.98
C GLY A 55 -14.72 4.80 8.43
N ALA A 56 -15.43 4.28 9.44
CA ALA A 56 -15.11 4.54 10.84
C ALA A 56 -13.79 3.87 11.24
N TYR A 57 -13.54 2.66 10.72
CA TYR A 57 -12.27 1.99 10.90
C TYR A 57 -11.13 2.79 10.23
N VAL A 58 -11.33 3.26 8.99
CA VAL A 58 -10.32 4.08 8.29
C VAL A 58 -10.06 5.41 9.00
N ASP A 59 -11.11 6.06 9.50
CA ASP A 59 -11.02 7.30 10.28
C ASP A 59 -10.21 7.08 11.56
N CYS A 60 -10.47 5.98 12.28
CA CYS A 60 -9.71 5.60 13.47
C CYS A 60 -8.22 5.36 13.15
N ALA A 61 -7.93 4.55 12.12
CA ALA A 61 -6.56 4.27 11.70
C ALA A 61 -5.83 5.54 11.23
N ALA A 62 -6.54 6.47 10.59
CA ALA A 62 -6.02 7.78 10.22
C ALA A 62 -5.71 8.65 11.46
N GLY A 63 -6.51 8.55 12.52
CA GLY A 63 -6.24 9.16 13.82
C GLY A 63 -4.95 8.64 14.44
N VAL A 64 -4.77 7.32 14.48
CA VAL A 64 -3.53 6.69 14.96
C VAL A 64 -2.32 7.13 14.15
N ALA A 65 -2.43 7.16 12.82
CA ALA A 65 -1.36 7.63 11.95
C ALA A 65 -1.04 9.13 12.13
N ASN A 66 -2.05 9.96 12.39
CA ASN A 66 -1.85 11.37 12.71
C ASN A 66 -1.09 11.54 14.02
N GLU A 67 -1.45 10.78 15.04
CA GLU A 67 -0.80 10.81 16.34
C GLU A 67 0.68 10.40 16.25
N ALA A 68 0.97 9.30 15.54
CA ALA A 68 2.35 8.87 15.29
C ALA A 68 3.17 9.93 14.54
N VAL A 69 2.56 10.68 13.63
CA VAL A 69 3.22 11.82 12.97
C VAL A 69 3.49 12.96 13.95
N ARG A 70 2.53 13.26 14.81
CA ARG A 70 2.63 14.33 15.82
C ARG A 70 3.72 14.06 16.85
N THR A 71 3.88 12.80 17.26
CA THR A 71 4.89 12.36 18.25
C THR A 71 6.25 12.05 17.62
N GLY A 72 6.38 12.17 16.28
CA GLY A 72 7.62 11.91 15.56
C GLY A 72 7.94 10.43 15.34
N GLN A 73 7.04 9.52 15.72
CA GLN A 73 7.16 8.08 15.50
C GLN A 73 6.98 7.68 14.04
N LEU A 74 6.23 8.48 13.26
CA LEU A 74 6.00 8.27 11.84
C LEU A 74 6.33 9.55 11.06
N ARG A 75 7.05 9.42 9.95
CA ARG A 75 7.23 10.57 9.05
C ARG A 75 5.91 10.97 8.40
N ARG A 76 5.70 12.28 8.21
CA ARG A 76 4.53 12.81 7.48
C ARG A 76 4.34 12.17 6.11
N GLY A 77 5.43 11.89 5.38
CA GLY A 77 5.39 11.20 4.08
C GLY A 77 4.88 9.76 4.14
N CYS A 78 4.97 9.10 5.30
CA CYS A 78 4.55 7.71 5.48
C CYS A 78 3.12 7.55 5.98
N ARG A 79 2.48 8.62 6.46
CA ARG A 79 1.08 8.61 6.88
C ARG A 79 0.16 7.99 5.84
N ALA A 80 0.34 8.37 4.57
CA ALA A 80 -0.49 7.88 3.48
C ALA A 80 -0.38 6.36 3.26
N ALA A 81 0.78 5.76 3.57
CA ALA A 81 0.96 4.31 3.46
C ALA A 81 0.10 3.56 4.49
N VAL A 82 0.10 4.02 5.75
CA VAL A 82 -0.73 3.43 6.82
C VAL A 82 -2.22 3.53 6.47
N VAL A 83 -2.68 4.73 6.10
CA VAL A 83 -4.10 4.96 5.76
C VAL A 83 -4.51 4.15 4.52
N ARG A 84 -3.64 4.03 3.52
CA ARG A 84 -3.90 3.20 2.33
C ARG A 84 -4.09 1.73 2.69
N CYS A 85 -3.35 1.21 3.67
CA CYS A 85 -3.53 -0.18 4.12
C CYS A 85 -4.85 -0.38 4.86
N ALA A 86 -5.26 0.58 5.69
CA ALA A 86 -6.57 0.55 6.34
C ALA A 86 -7.71 0.64 5.33
N ALA A 87 -7.60 1.51 4.32
CA ALA A 87 -8.58 1.66 3.25
C ALA A 87 -8.66 0.44 2.29
N ARG A 88 -7.66 -0.45 2.34
CA ARG A 88 -7.64 -1.72 1.60
C ARG A 88 -7.78 -2.89 2.55
N SER A 89 -8.61 -2.75 3.58
CA SER A 89 -8.97 -3.81 4.51
C SER A 89 -10.45 -4.22 4.39
N THR A 90 -10.79 -5.37 4.97
CA THR A 90 -12.15 -5.89 5.12
C THR A 90 -12.84 -5.37 6.39
N CYS A 91 -12.12 -4.62 7.24
CA CYS A 91 -12.63 -4.13 8.52
C CYS A 91 -13.87 -3.24 8.33
N GLY A 92 -14.92 -3.52 9.09
CA GLY A 92 -16.21 -2.84 8.96
C GLY A 92 -16.94 -3.06 7.62
N VAL A 93 -16.57 -4.11 6.87
CA VAL A 93 -17.30 -4.58 5.68
C VAL A 93 -17.63 -6.07 5.86
N PRO A 94 -18.81 -6.40 6.42
CA PRO A 94 -19.22 -7.79 6.61
C PRO A 94 -19.19 -8.59 5.29
N GLY A 95 -18.58 -9.78 5.34
CA GLY A 95 -18.47 -10.68 4.20
C GLY A 95 -17.40 -10.31 3.17
N ALA A 96 -16.71 -9.17 3.31
CA ALA A 96 -15.62 -8.81 2.42
C ALA A 96 -14.38 -9.68 2.65
N VAL A 97 -13.63 -9.89 1.57
CA VAL A 97 -12.39 -10.67 1.57
C VAL A 97 -11.28 -9.93 0.84
N ALA A 98 -10.04 -10.16 1.26
CA ALA A 98 -8.88 -9.78 0.47
C ALA A 98 -8.63 -10.84 -0.61
N CYS A 99 -8.76 -10.44 -1.87
CA CYS A 99 -8.58 -11.30 -3.03
C CYS A 99 -7.27 -10.98 -3.74
N CYS A 100 -6.39 -11.96 -3.87
CA CYS A 100 -5.18 -11.90 -4.67
C CYS A 100 -5.45 -12.55 -6.02
N PHE A 101 -5.10 -11.89 -7.12
CA PHE A 101 -5.35 -12.39 -8.48
C PHE A 101 -4.31 -11.87 -9.46
N GLU A 102 -4.01 -12.67 -10.48
CA GLU A 102 -3.21 -12.20 -11.62
C GLU A 102 -4.09 -11.33 -12.53
N PRO A 103 -3.71 -10.07 -12.78
CA PRO A 103 -4.48 -9.19 -13.65
C PRO A 103 -4.31 -9.61 -15.12
N GLY A 104 -5.34 -9.40 -15.92
CA GLY A 104 -5.26 -9.58 -17.37
C GLY A 104 -4.19 -8.68 -17.99
N GLY A 105 -3.38 -9.25 -18.88
CA GLY A 105 -2.33 -8.52 -19.60
C GLY A 105 -1.03 -8.28 -18.82
N ALA A 106 -0.90 -8.75 -17.57
CA ALA A 106 0.40 -8.79 -16.90
C ALA A 106 1.18 -10.06 -17.24
N ALA A 107 2.51 -9.99 -17.04
CA ALA A 107 3.34 -11.18 -17.03
C ALA A 107 2.87 -12.16 -15.93
N ALA A 108 3.00 -13.45 -16.20
CA ALA A 108 2.63 -14.50 -15.25
C ALA A 108 3.42 -14.34 -13.94
N GLY A 109 2.76 -14.59 -12.81
CA GLY A 109 3.36 -14.44 -11.48
C GLY A 109 3.20 -13.05 -10.83
N LEU A 110 2.69 -12.04 -11.54
CA LEU A 110 2.35 -10.75 -10.91
C LEU A 110 0.96 -10.79 -10.29
N PHE A 111 0.89 -10.74 -8.95
CA PHE A 111 -0.38 -10.70 -8.22
C PHE A 111 -0.80 -9.28 -7.80
N LYS A 112 -2.06 -8.95 -8.05
CA LYS A 112 -2.74 -7.78 -7.46
C LYS A 112 -3.66 -8.22 -6.34
N CYS A 113 -3.82 -7.36 -5.34
CA CYS A 113 -4.82 -7.54 -4.30
C CYS A 113 -5.93 -6.52 -4.42
N ALA A 114 -7.18 -6.97 -4.28
CA ALA A 114 -8.35 -6.11 -4.15
C ALA A 114 -9.27 -6.64 -3.05
N ILE A 115 -9.94 -5.72 -2.34
CA ILE A 115 -11.03 -6.09 -1.44
C ILE A 115 -12.26 -6.37 -2.30
N ARG A 116 -12.82 -7.57 -2.14
CA ARG A 116 -14.05 -8.02 -2.80
C ARG A 116 -15.13 -8.16 -1.74
N SER A 117 -16.39 -7.90 -2.11
CA SER A 117 -17.52 -8.01 -1.17
C SER A 117 -17.87 -9.45 -0.79
N SER A 118 -17.24 -10.46 -1.43
CA SER A 118 -17.36 -11.87 -1.08
C SER A 118 -16.27 -12.71 -1.75
N ALA A 119 -16.02 -13.91 -1.21
CA ALA A 119 -15.12 -14.92 -1.79
C ALA A 119 -15.52 -15.31 -3.22
N ALA A 120 -16.82 -15.41 -3.51
CA ALA A 120 -17.35 -15.74 -4.83
C ALA A 120 -17.00 -14.70 -5.92
N ARG A 121 -16.69 -13.45 -5.52
CA ARG A 121 -16.25 -12.39 -6.45
C ARG A 121 -14.73 -12.35 -6.63
N CYS A 122 -14.01 -13.24 -5.98
CA CYS A 122 -12.58 -13.44 -6.21
C CYS A 122 -12.36 -14.36 -7.41
N THR A 123 -12.69 -13.84 -8.60
CA THR A 123 -12.57 -14.59 -9.85
C THR A 123 -11.33 -14.17 -10.64
N PRO A 124 -10.53 -15.11 -11.16
CA PRO A 124 -9.40 -14.78 -12.02
C PRO A 124 -9.84 -14.34 -13.41
N PHE A 125 -8.90 -13.76 -14.17
CA PHE A 125 -9.04 -13.64 -15.62
C PHE A 125 -8.93 -15.02 -16.30
N PRO A 126 -9.37 -15.18 -17.56
CA PRO A 126 -9.20 -16.43 -18.29
C PRO A 126 -7.72 -16.87 -18.33
N ASN A 127 -7.46 -18.14 -18.03
CA ASN A 127 -6.10 -18.73 -17.96
C ASN A 127 -5.18 -18.07 -16.91
N ARG A 128 -5.74 -17.64 -15.78
CA ARG A 128 -5.02 -16.98 -14.68
C ARG A 128 -5.50 -17.49 -13.32
N SER A 129 -4.74 -17.16 -12.27
CA SER A 129 -4.99 -17.59 -10.90
C SER A 129 -5.58 -16.48 -10.03
N ALA A 130 -6.47 -16.87 -9.11
CA ALA A 130 -6.97 -16.02 -8.03
C ALA A 130 -7.19 -16.84 -6.76
N CYS A 131 -7.07 -16.18 -5.62
CA CYS A 131 -7.22 -16.77 -4.31
C CYS A 131 -7.69 -15.76 -3.27
N VAL A 132 -8.37 -16.29 -2.25
CA VAL A 132 -8.75 -15.52 -1.07
C VAL A 132 -7.64 -15.62 -0.04
N SER A 133 -7.23 -14.48 0.51
CA SER A 133 -6.26 -14.42 1.60
C SER A 133 -6.95 -14.55 2.96
N ASP A 134 -6.22 -15.14 3.91
CA ASP A 134 -6.53 -15.21 5.34
C ASP A 134 -6.34 -13.87 6.07
N ARG A 135 -5.65 -12.91 5.44
CA ARG A 135 -5.40 -11.58 6.01
C ARG A 135 -6.54 -10.61 5.69
N PRO A 136 -6.94 -9.76 6.65
CA PRO A 136 -8.00 -8.79 6.44
C PRO A 136 -7.57 -7.58 5.59
N SER A 137 -6.27 -7.36 5.33
CA SER A 137 -5.78 -6.24 4.52
C SER A 137 -4.92 -6.70 3.36
N CYS A 138 -5.08 -6.04 2.21
CA CYS A 138 -4.23 -6.26 1.04
C CYS A 138 -2.76 -5.93 1.26
N CYS A 139 -2.41 -5.17 2.30
CA CYS A 139 -1.01 -4.91 2.62
C CYS A 139 -0.32 -6.10 3.29
N ASP A 140 -1.08 -7.06 3.84
CA ASP A 140 -0.53 -8.26 4.49
C ASP A 140 -0.86 -9.53 3.71
N ALA A 141 -1.92 -9.49 2.89
CA ALA A 141 -2.37 -10.60 2.06
C ALA A 141 -1.36 -11.09 1.02
N ARG A 142 -0.40 -10.25 0.63
CA ARG A 142 0.66 -10.66 -0.31
C ARG A 142 1.79 -11.45 0.35
N THR A 143 1.90 -11.42 1.67
CA THR A 143 3.00 -12.06 2.40
C THR A 143 2.60 -13.43 2.95
N SER A 144 1.29 -13.75 3.03
CA SER A 144 0.85 -14.95 3.75
C SER A 144 1.02 -16.26 2.99
N GLY A 145 1.24 -16.26 1.66
CA GLY A 145 1.59 -17.46 0.88
C GLY A 145 0.57 -18.62 0.89
N THR A 146 -0.46 -18.57 1.74
CA THR A 146 -1.46 -19.60 1.97
C THR A 146 -2.78 -19.17 1.36
N CYS A 147 -2.84 -19.28 0.04
CA CYS A 147 -4.02 -19.01 -0.73
C CYS A 147 -4.74 -20.33 -1.02
N THR A 148 -6.05 -20.43 -0.76
CA THR A 148 -6.86 -21.53 -1.31
C THR A 148 -7.18 -21.19 -2.77
N PRO A 149 -6.65 -21.93 -3.76
CA PRO A 149 -6.91 -21.62 -5.16
C PRO A 149 -8.35 -21.99 -5.53
N VAL A 150 -9.08 -21.08 -6.16
CA VAL A 150 -10.35 -21.40 -6.83
C VAL A 150 -10.01 -21.89 -8.23
N THR A 151 -9.51 -23.12 -8.35
CA THR A 151 -9.12 -23.67 -9.67
C THR A 151 -10.29 -24.39 -10.30
N THR A 152 -10.70 -23.97 -11.50
CA THR A 152 -11.43 -24.84 -12.43
C THR A 152 -10.40 -25.57 -13.32
N SER A 153 -10.07 -26.80 -12.92
CA SER A 153 -9.40 -27.90 -13.63
C SER A 153 -7.89 -27.89 -13.97
N THR A 154 -7.32 -29.08 -13.70
CA THR A 154 -6.09 -29.75 -14.19
C THR A 154 -4.74 -29.39 -13.55
N THR A 155 -4.44 -30.15 -12.49
CA THR A 155 -3.15 -30.75 -12.09
C THR A 155 -1.86 -30.06 -12.53
N LEU A 156 -1.44 -29.03 -11.77
CA LEU A 156 -0.04 -28.76 -11.38
C LEU A 156 -0.09 -27.92 -10.08
N PRO A 157 0.80 -28.15 -9.09
CA PRO A 157 0.85 -27.33 -7.87
C PRO A 157 1.16 -25.88 -8.25
N HIS A 158 0.16 -24.99 -8.09
CA HIS A 158 0.32 -23.58 -8.40
C HIS A 158 1.04 -22.84 -7.26
N PRO A 159 1.97 -21.92 -7.58
CA PRO A 159 2.77 -21.23 -6.59
C PRO A 159 1.91 -20.29 -5.73
N ALA A 160 2.31 -20.20 -4.46
CA ALA A 160 1.85 -19.20 -3.51
C ALA A 160 2.02 -17.78 -4.07
N CYS A 161 1.33 -16.80 -3.47
CA CYS A 161 1.67 -15.40 -3.67
C CYS A 161 3.08 -15.15 -3.08
N THR A 162 4.13 -15.42 -3.85
CA THR A 162 5.52 -15.12 -3.50
C THR A 162 6.00 -13.95 -4.35
N ASP A 163 6.67 -12.98 -3.71
CA ASP A 163 7.60 -12.07 -4.37
C ASP A 163 8.97 -12.78 -4.49
N ASP A 164 9.75 -12.42 -5.52
CA ASP A 164 11.15 -12.85 -5.78
C ASP A 164 12.05 -12.79 -4.53
#